data_AF-A0A2S7PEA3-F1
#
_entry.id   AF-A0A2S7PEA3-F1
#
_cell.length_a   1.000
_cell.length_b   1.000
_cell.length_c   1.000
_cell.angle_alpha   90.00
_cell.angle_beta   90.00
_cell.angle_gamma   90.00
#
_symmetry.space_group_name_H-M   'P 1'
#
loop_
_entity.id
_entity.type
_entity.pdbx_description
1 polymer ?
#
loop_
_entity_poly.entity_id
_entity_poly.type
_entity_poly.pdbx_seq_one_letter_code
_entity_poly.pdbx_strand_id
1 'polypeptide(L)'
;MDYDRVDSEVAKYTSDAIVHISEDENKRLRKLIDKRVLVIMILTYFLQAIDKGTLAFTSIMGIKKDANLVGQQYSWLTTCIYIAILVIEYPTNWIIQRVPLAKYLGLNVCIWSIILAMHALCHNFEGLVVVRTLLGIFEAACQPIFVVLSSMWYKREEQAGIVTYWYMMNGAQQIVGGLLAYCFSLIKHGPLKSWQAIFIAYGCISFVWGLFILFYMPDSPMRAKCFSENDKKLMVERVRSNQTDPQMYCYCLIAICTTLPTSGLGAFANIIITGFHFTVLQTQLLAMVLGFYIIIVLMSSHFLVKRYNQSILVMGAFLLPSFVGTIILMTVRNTNFSTKVGLLISYYLTLSFWSAQTLSITLISRNVAGQTKKTIVVAANFISWAAGNAVGPQVFLERDAPRYFIAFATHLGCYSLLLLVLVFLRWHLMRENRKRDELAAAGVRQANDADMVHAFDDLTDRENVNFRYVY
;
A
#
# COMPACT_ATOMS: atom_id res chain seq x y z
N MET A 1 40.62 6.44 -8.76
CA MET A 1 39.37 5.71 -9.06
C MET A 1 39.64 4.87 -10.29
N ASP A 2 39.15 3.63 -10.32
CA ASP A 2 39.36 2.72 -11.45
C ASP A 2 38.32 3.05 -12.54
N TYR A 3 38.73 3.82 -13.55
CA TYR A 3 37.84 4.43 -14.55
C TYR A 3 37.25 3.43 -15.56
N ASP A 4 37.72 2.17 -15.55
CA ASP A 4 37.22 1.10 -16.44
C ASP A 4 35.87 0.51 -15.99
N ARG A 5 35.33 0.96 -14.84
CA ARG A 5 34.02 0.55 -14.31
C ARG A 5 32.94 1.64 -14.38
N VAL A 6 33.26 2.82 -14.91
CA VAL A 6 32.31 3.92 -15.06
C VAL A 6 31.63 3.81 -16.42
N ASP A 7 30.30 3.85 -16.44
CA ASP A 7 29.52 3.84 -17.68
C ASP A 7 29.99 5.00 -18.59
N SER A 8 30.27 4.70 -19.85
CA SER A 8 30.80 5.65 -20.83
C SER A 8 29.93 6.91 -21.04
N GLU A 9 28.65 6.85 -20.69
CA GLU A 9 27.75 8.02 -20.66
C GLU A 9 27.86 8.83 -19.35
N VAL A 10 28.18 8.19 -18.23
CA VAL A 10 28.36 8.84 -16.92
C VAL A 10 29.72 9.51 -16.83
N ALA A 11 30.75 8.86 -17.39
CA ALA A 11 32.09 9.41 -17.54
C ALA A 11 32.11 10.73 -18.32
N LYS A 12 31.10 11.00 -19.17
CA LYS A 12 30.94 12.29 -19.87
C LYS A 12 30.46 13.44 -18.98
N TYR A 13 29.84 13.15 -17.84
CA TYR A 13 29.22 14.15 -16.97
C TYR A 13 29.80 14.19 -15.54
N THR A 14 30.65 13.22 -15.18
CA THR A 14 31.46 13.27 -13.95
C THR A 14 32.68 14.16 -14.19
N SER A 15 32.51 15.48 -14.11
CA SER A 15 33.65 16.37 -13.86
C SER A 15 34.10 16.22 -12.41
N ASP A 16 35.42 16.23 -12.14
CA ASP A 16 36.03 16.04 -10.81
C ASP A 16 35.60 17.08 -9.73
N ALA A 17 34.76 18.05 -10.07
CA ALA A 17 34.22 19.03 -9.13
C ALA A 17 32.84 18.60 -8.60
N ILE A 18 32.72 18.48 -7.27
CA ILE A 18 31.43 18.36 -6.58
C ILE A 18 30.63 19.64 -6.89
N VAL A 19 29.65 19.55 -7.79
CA VAL A 19 28.77 20.68 -8.11
C VAL A 19 27.79 20.86 -6.96
N HIS A 20 27.96 21.94 -6.20
CA HIS A 20 27.01 22.31 -5.14
C HIS A 20 25.73 22.88 -5.78
N ILE A 21 24.70 22.04 -5.90
CA ILE A 21 23.39 22.45 -6.44
C ILE A 21 22.70 23.39 -5.44
N SER A 22 22.39 24.61 -5.85
CA SER A 22 21.59 25.55 -5.05
C SER A 22 20.21 24.96 -4.72
N GLU A 23 19.64 25.30 -3.56
CA GLU A 23 18.30 24.81 -3.17
C GLU A 23 17.22 25.11 -4.23
N ASP A 24 17.33 26.25 -4.91
CA ASP A 24 16.36 26.65 -5.93
C ASP A 24 16.48 25.83 -7.21
N GLU A 25 17.71 25.45 -7.59
CA GLU A 25 17.94 24.53 -8.70
C GLU A 25 17.50 23.11 -8.35
N ASN A 26 17.71 22.66 -7.12
CA ASN A 26 17.21 21.37 -6.63
C ASN A 26 15.67 21.32 -6.69
N LYS A 27 14.98 22.39 -6.27
CA LYS A 27 13.51 22.51 -6.39
C LYS A 27 13.05 22.51 -7.85
N ARG A 28 13.78 23.17 -8.75
CA ARG A 28 13.49 23.16 -10.20
C ARG A 28 13.62 21.76 -10.80
N LEU A 29 14.73 21.07 -10.52
CA LEU A 29 14.99 19.70 -10.98
C LEU A 29 13.93 18.74 -10.47
N ARG A 30 13.58 18.83 -9.18
CA ARG A 30 12.50 18.05 -8.59
C ARG A 30 11.17 18.25 -9.32
N LYS A 31 10.76 19.49 -9.62
CA LYS A 31 9.52 19.74 -10.38
C LYS A 31 9.51 19.09 -11.78
N LEU A 32 10.68 18.99 -12.42
CA LEU A 32 10.80 18.30 -13.71
C LEU A 32 10.66 16.78 -13.55
N ILE A 33 11.27 16.22 -12.51
CA ILE A 33 11.14 14.80 -12.15
C ILE A 33 9.69 14.48 -11.76
N ASP A 34 9.06 15.30 -10.92
CA ASP A 34 7.67 15.14 -10.49
C ASP A 34 6.73 15.09 -11.72
N LYS A 35 6.89 16.03 -12.67
CA LYS A 35 6.05 16.08 -13.87
C LYS A 35 6.17 14.85 -14.78
N ARG A 36 7.32 14.16 -14.78
CA ARG A 36 7.58 13.03 -15.68
C ARG A 36 7.42 11.68 -15.00
N VAL A 37 7.89 11.53 -13.77
CA VAL A 37 7.96 10.26 -13.06
C VAL A 37 6.81 10.14 -12.05
N LEU A 38 6.61 11.16 -11.20
CA LEU A 38 5.57 11.10 -10.16
C LEU A 38 4.18 11.00 -10.77
N VAL A 39 3.90 11.77 -11.82
CA VAL A 39 2.60 11.70 -12.54
C VAL A 39 2.33 10.29 -13.05
N ILE A 40 3.33 9.62 -13.64
CA ILE A 40 3.17 8.25 -14.13
C ILE A 40 2.92 7.29 -12.96
N MET A 41 3.68 7.40 -11.87
CA MET A 41 3.50 6.55 -10.69
C MET A 41 2.11 6.71 -10.07
N ILE A 42 1.66 7.96 -9.90
CA ILE A 42 0.35 8.27 -9.31
C ILE A 42 -0.78 7.74 -10.19
N LEU A 43 -0.76 8.02 -11.50
CA LEU A 43 -1.81 7.57 -12.42
C LEU A 43 -1.84 6.06 -12.56
N THR A 44 -0.68 5.42 -12.62
CA THR A 44 -0.59 3.95 -12.72
C THR A 44 -1.08 3.28 -11.44
N TYR A 45 -0.72 3.81 -10.26
CA TYR A 45 -1.22 3.29 -8.99
C TYR A 45 -2.72 3.55 -8.81
N PHE A 46 -3.23 4.68 -9.30
CA PHE A 46 -4.67 4.97 -9.37
C PHE A 46 -5.42 3.94 -10.23
N LEU A 47 -4.92 3.64 -11.44
CA LEU A 47 -5.50 2.61 -12.31
C LEU A 47 -5.41 1.22 -11.68
N GLN A 48 -4.27 0.86 -11.08
CA GLN A 48 -4.15 -0.40 -10.36
C GLN A 48 -5.19 -0.51 -9.22
N ALA A 49 -5.38 0.57 -8.45
CA ALA A 49 -6.38 0.59 -7.39
C ALA A 49 -7.80 0.47 -7.95
N ILE A 50 -8.12 1.15 -9.06
CA ILE A 50 -9.46 1.13 -9.67
C ILE A 50 -9.78 -0.26 -10.19
N ASP A 51 -8.82 -0.88 -10.88
CA ASP A 51 -8.92 -2.22 -11.47
C ASP A 51 -9.23 -3.25 -10.38
N LYS A 52 -8.43 -3.27 -9.30
CA LYS A 52 -8.65 -4.14 -8.13
C LYS A 52 -9.99 -3.86 -7.44
N GLY A 53 -10.36 -2.59 -7.28
CA GLY A 53 -11.60 -2.15 -6.65
C GLY A 53 -12.87 -2.44 -7.46
N THR A 54 -12.74 -2.71 -8.77
CA THR A 54 -13.88 -2.99 -9.66
C THR A 54 -14.78 -4.13 -9.17
N LEU A 55 -14.22 -5.13 -8.47
CA LEU A 55 -15.02 -6.22 -7.89
C LEU A 55 -16.05 -5.69 -6.90
N ALA A 56 -15.63 -4.78 -6.02
CA ALA A 56 -16.48 -4.24 -4.99
C ALA A 56 -17.64 -3.46 -5.63
N PHE A 57 -17.40 -2.66 -6.69
CA PHE A 57 -18.45 -1.93 -7.40
C PHE A 57 -19.43 -2.85 -8.13
N THR A 58 -18.90 -3.88 -8.79
CA THR A 58 -19.71 -4.84 -9.56
C THR A 58 -20.49 -5.83 -8.69
N SER A 59 -20.11 -6.00 -7.42
CA SER A 59 -20.78 -6.86 -6.45
C SER A 59 -22.27 -6.57 -6.26
N ILE A 60 -22.68 -5.32 -6.45
CA ILE A 60 -24.07 -4.85 -6.38
C ILE A 60 -24.69 -4.59 -7.77
N MET A 61 -23.96 -4.86 -8.85
CA MET A 61 -24.40 -4.75 -10.25
C MET A 61 -24.81 -6.10 -10.87
N GLY A 62 -24.89 -7.17 -10.08
CA GLY A 62 -25.42 -8.47 -10.51
C GLY A 62 -24.39 -9.57 -10.76
N ILE A 63 -23.08 -9.30 -10.68
CA ILE A 63 -22.02 -10.29 -10.95
C ILE A 63 -22.17 -11.58 -10.11
N LYS A 64 -22.60 -11.47 -8.85
CA LYS A 64 -22.79 -12.64 -7.98
C LYS A 64 -23.89 -13.57 -8.47
N LYS A 65 -24.98 -13.00 -8.98
CA LYS A 65 -26.10 -13.77 -9.54
C LYS A 65 -25.72 -14.35 -10.91
N ASP A 66 -25.07 -13.53 -11.73
CA ASP A 66 -24.73 -13.91 -13.10
C ASP A 66 -23.65 -14.99 -13.20
N ALA A 67 -22.72 -15.03 -12.26
CA ALA A 67 -21.68 -16.05 -12.18
C ALA A 67 -22.02 -17.20 -11.21
N ASN A 68 -23.27 -17.24 -10.71
CA ASN A 68 -23.76 -18.23 -9.75
C ASN A 68 -22.83 -18.44 -8.55
N LEU A 69 -22.37 -17.34 -7.93
CA LEU A 69 -21.49 -17.40 -6.78
C LEU A 69 -22.27 -17.83 -5.53
N VAL A 70 -21.85 -18.93 -4.91
CA VAL A 70 -22.45 -19.51 -3.70
C VAL A 70 -21.45 -19.48 -2.55
N GLY A 71 -21.91 -19.30 -1.31
CA GLY A 71 -21.01 -19.47 -0.18
C GLY A 71 -19.99 -18.35 -0.08
N GLN A 72 -18.76 -18.78 0.15
CA GLN A 72 -17.58 -17.92 0.24
C GLN A 72 -16.88 -17.65 -1.09
N GLN A 73 -17.49 -18.05 -2.21
CA GLN A 73 -16.88 -17.88 -3.52
C GLN A 73 -16.58 -16.40 -3.84
N TYR A 74 -17.46 -15.47 -3.45
CA TYR A 74 -17.18 -14.03 -3.63
C TYR A 74 -15.94 -13.58 -2.84
N SER A 75 -15.78 -14.04 -1.60
CA SER A 75 -14.62 -13.73 -0.75
C SER A 75 -13.32 -14.27 -1.35
N TRP A 76 -13.38 -15.48 -1.93
CA TRP A 76 -12.25 -16.08 -2.64
C TRP A 76 -11.75 -15.27 -3.84
N LEU A 77 -12.64 -14.58 -4.57
CA LEU A 77 -12.24 -13.70 -5.68
C LEU A 77 -11.33 -12.54 -5.26
N THR A 78 -11.37 -12.15 -3.98
CA THR A 78 -10.45 -11.15 -3.42
C THR A 78 -9.20 -11.82 -2.85
N THR A 79 -9.36 -12.92 -2.10
CA THR A 79 -8.25 -13.65 -1.46
C THR A 79 -7.23 -14.19 -2.46
N CYS A 80 -7.67 -14.76 -3.58
CA CYS A 80 -6.77 -15.36 -4.58
C CYS A 80 -5.76 -14.36 -5.18
N ILE A 81 -6.16 -13.11 -5.39
CA ILE A 81 -5.25 -12.05 -5.87
C ILE A 81 -4.07 -11.85 -4.91
N TYR A 82 -4.34 -11.77 -3.61
CA TYR A 82 -3.28 -11.51 -2.62
C TYR A 82 -2.36 -12.73 -2.42
N ILE A 83 -2.90 -13.94 -2.55
CA ILE A 83 -2.08 -15.16 -2.56
C ILE A 83 -1.17 -15.17 -3.79
N ALA A 84 -1.69 -14.82 -4.97
CA ALA A 84 -0.89 -14.72 -6.19
C ALA A 84 0.23 -13.68 -6.06
N ILE A 85 -0.08 -12.49 -5.51
CA ILE A 85 0.91 -11.44 -5.26
C ILE A 85 2.02 -11.96 -4.34
N LEU A 86 1.67 -12.61 -3.23
CA LEU A 86 2.65 -13.13 -2.27
C LEU A 86 3.61 -14.14 -2.91
N VAL A 87 3.11 -15.03 -3.76
CA VAL A 87 3.94 -16.05 -4.42
C VAL A 87 4.83 -15.44 -5.50
N ILE A 88 4.31 -14.48 -6.27
CA ILE A 88 4.98 -13.90 -7.44
C ILE A 88 5.91 -12.75 -7.08
N GLU A 89 5.79 -12.17 -5.90
CA GLU A 89 6.62 -11.05 -5.48
C GLU A 89 8.11 -11.38 -5.47
N TYR A 90 8.52 -12.54 -4.95
CA TYR A 90 9.93 -12.94 -4.93
C TYR A 90 10.50 -13.08 -6.36
N PRO A 91 9.87 -13.87 -7.26
CA PRO A 91 10.27 -13.91 -8.67
C PRO A 91 10.32 -12.52 -9.33
N THR A 92 9.33 -11.68 -9.05
CA THR A 92 9.20 -10.36 -9.65
C THR A 92 10.31 -9.42 -9.21
N ASN A 93 10.65 -9.39 -7.92
CA ASN A 93 11.78 -8.61 -7.41
C ASN A 93 13.11 -9.04 -8.03
N TRP A 94 13.29 -10.33 -8.30
CA TRP A 94 14.46 -10.84 -9.00
C TRP A 94 14.51 -10.40 -10.48
N ILE A 95 13.36 -10.37 -11.17
CA ILE A 95 13.27 -9.90 -12.56
C ILE A 95 13.54 -8.40 -12.65
N ILE A 96 12.95 -7.59 -11.77
CA ILE A 96 13.07 -6.12 -11.70
C ILE A 96 14.53 -5.66 -11.69
N GLN A 97 15.44 -6.43 -11.08
CA GLN A 97 16.87 -6.11 -11.02
C GLN A 97 17.62 -6.35 -12.35
N ARG A 98 17.01 -7.03 -13.32
CA ARG A 98 17.68 -7.49 -14.56
C ARG A 98 17.06 -6.94 -15.83
N VAL A 99 15.87 -6.35 -15.75
CA VAL A 99 15.11 -5.85 -16.90
C VAL A 99 14.93 -4.33 -16.82
N PRO A 100 14.74 -3.65 -17.96
CA PRO A 100 14.38 -2.24 -17.95
C PRO A 100 13.04 -2.04 -17.24
N LEU A 101 13.07 -1.24 -16.18
CA LEU A 101 11.96 -1.07 -15.23
C LEU A 101 10.70 -0.52 -15.91
N ALA A 102 10.84 0.47 -16.79
CA ALA A 102 9.71 1.10 -17.45
C ALA A 102 9.03 0.14 -18.44
N LYS A 103 9.82 -0.60 -19.22
CA LYS A 103 9.29 -1.63 -20.14
C LYS A 103 8.61 -2.77 -19.40
N TYR A 104 9.20 -3.25 -18.31
CA TYR A 104 8.60 -4.31 -17.51
C TYR A 104 7.30 -3.85 -16.84
N LEU A 105 7.26 -2.63 -16.29
CA LEU A 105 6.04 -2.03 -15.76
C LEU A 105 4.96 -1.90 -16.84
N GLY A 106 5.28 -1.29 -17.98
CA GLY A 106 4.33 -1.08 -19.07
C GLY A 106 3.79 -2.38 -19.66
N LEU A 107 4.63 -3.41 -19.81
CA LEU A 107 4.20 -4.73 -20.26
C LEU A 107 3.23 -5.38 -19.27
N ASN A 108 3.55 -5.35 -17.98
CA ASN A 108 2.66 -5.87 -16.93
C ASN A 108 1.34 -5.11 -16.89
N VAL A 109 1.36 -3.78 -17.06
CA VAL A 109 0.15 -2.95 -17.14
C VAL A 109 -0.72 -3.39 -18.31
N CYS A 110 -0.14 -3.56 -19.51
CA CYS A 110 -0.88 -4.04 -20.68
C CYS A 110 -1.50 -5.43 -20.44
N ILE A 111 -0.72 -6.37 -19.89
CA ILE A 111 -1.20 -7.74 -19.68
C ILE A 111 -2.30 -7.78 -18.62
N TRP A 112 -2.13 -7.10 -17.47
CA TRP A 112 -3.18 -7.05 -16.45
C TRP A 112 -4.45 -6.41 -17.00
N SER A 113 -4.32 -5.45 -17.91
CA SER A 113 -5.46 -4.72 -18.48
C SER A 113 -6.29 -5.58 -19.42
N ILE A 114 -5.61 -6.43 -20.22
CA ILE A 114 -6.27 -7.45 -21.03
C ILE A 114 -7.02 -8.43 -20.13
N ILE A 115 -6.36 -8.92 -19.07
CA ILE A 115 -6.96 -9.86 -18.12
C ILE A 115 -8.16 -9.23 -17.41
N LEU A 116 -8.08 -7.94 -17.07
CA LEU A 116 -9.19 -7.20 -16.49
C LEU A 116 -10.40 -7.18 -17.43
N ALA A 117 -10.20 -6.87 -18.71
CA ALA A 117 -11.27 -6.92 -19.72
C ALA A 117 -11.83 -8.35 -19.90
N MET A 118 -11.00 -9.38 -19.80
CA MET A 118 -11.43 -10.79 -19.88
C MET A 118 -12.40 -11.19 -18.76
N HIS A 119 -12.47 -10.47 -17.64
CA HIS A 119 -13.46 -10.74 -16.59
C HIS A 119 -14.90 -10.65 -17.09
N ALA A 120 -15.16 -9.83 -18.12
CA ALA A 120 -16.48 -9.71 -18.73
C ALA A 120 -16.95 -11.01 -19.41
N LEU A 121 -16.03 -11.90 -19.78
CA LEU A 121 -16.31 -13.19 -20.43
C LEU A 121 -16.56 -14.32 -19.43
N CYS A 122 -16.34 -14.09 -18.13
CA CYS A 122 -16.47 -15.12 -17.12
C CYS A 122 -17.92 -15.27 -16.65
N HIS A 123 -18.44 -16.50 -16.74
CA HIS A 123 -19.81 -16.85 -16.34
C HIS A 123 -19.88 -17.84 -15.16
N ASN A 124 -18.73 -18.23 -14.61
CA ASN A 124 -18.62 -19.17 -13.51
C ASN A 124 -17.55 -18.72 -12.51
N PHE A 125 -17.59 -19.31 -11.30
CA PHE A 125 -16.61 -19.06 -10.26
C PHE A 125 -15.18 -19.40 -10.71
N GLU A 126 -14.99 -20.55 -11.35
CA GLU A 126 -13.66 -21.03 -11.77
C GLU A 126 -12.98 -20.06 -12.74
N GLY A 127 -13.70 -19.61 -13.77
CA GLY A 127 -13.21 -18.62 -14.72
C GLY A 127 -12.83 -17.32 -14.03
N LEU A 128 -13.70 -16.82 -13.13
CA LEU A 128 -13.42 -15.61 -12.35
C LEU A 128 -12.17 -15.77 -11.47
N VAL A 129 -11.99 -16.90 -10.78
CA VAL A 129 -10.79 -17.14 -9.95
C VAL A 129 -9.52 -17.18 -10.80
N VAL A 130 -9.55 -17.80 -11.97
CA VAL A 130 -8.38 -17.86 -12.87
C VAL A 130 -7.98 -16.47 -13.33
N VAL A 131 -8.90 -15.69 -13.90
CA VAL A 131 -8.57 -14.32 -14.36
C VAL A 131 -8.15 -13.41 -13.21
N ARG A 132 -8.72 -13.61 -12.02
CA ARG A 132 -8.33 -12.88 -10.80
C ARG A 132 -6.93 -13.22 -10.32
N THR A 133 -6.60 -14.50 -10.31
CA THR A 133 -5.27 -14.96 -9.92
C THR A 133 -4.24 -14.40 -10.89
N LEU A 134 -4.48 -14.51 -12.21
CA LEU A 134 -3.62 -13.93 -13.25
C LEU A 134 -3.46 -12.42 -13.08
N LEU A 135 -4.54 -11.69 -12.79
CA LEU A 135 -4.46 -10.25 -12.50
C LEU A 135 -3.48 -9.97 -11.35
N GLY A 136 -3.55 -10.73 -10.26
CA GLY A 136 -2.63 -10.63 -9.13
C GLY A 136 -1.17 -10.90 -9.49
N ILE A 137 -0.89 -11.86 -10.38
CA ILE A 137 0.47 -12.18 -10.86
C ILE A 137 1.11 -10.96 -11.53
N PHE A 138 0.40 -10.31 -12.46
CA PHE A 138 0.96 -9.19 -13.22
C PHE A 138 0.93 -7.87 -12.43
N GLU A 139 -0.03 -7.68 -11.52
CA GLU A 139 -0.07 -6.51 -10.64
C GLU A 139 1.04 -6.49 -9.57
N ALA A 140 1.58 -7.66 -9.19
CA ALA A 140 2.58 -7.78 -8.13
C ALA A 140 3.85 -6.95 -8.39
N ALA A 141 4.17 -6.67 -9.66
CA ALA A 141 5.34 -5.90 -10.06
C ALA A 141 5.24 -4.41 -9.77
N CYS A 142 4.03 -3.86 -9.69
CA CYS A 142 3.80 -2.42 -9.67
C CYS A 142 4.42 -1.76 -8.43
N GLN A 143 4.13 -2.29 -7.25
CA GLN A 143 4.56 -1.71 -5.98
C GLN A 143 6.09 -1.75 -5.79
N PRO A 144 6.78 -2.89 -6.01
CA PRO A 144 8.24 -2.92 -5.94
C PRO A 144 8.93 -2.01 -6.96
N ILE A 145 8.43 -1.93 -8.20
CA ILE A 145 8.98 -1.02 -9.23
C ILE A 145 8.90 0.43 -8.77
N PHE A 146 7.79 0.85 -8.16
CA PHE A 146 7.64 2.21 -7.63
C PHE A 146 8.54 2.52 -6.45
N VAL A 147 8.82 1.53 -5.57
CA VAL A 147 9.83 1.71 -4.51
C VAL A 147 11.21 1.93 -5.13
N VAL A 148 11.59 1.11 -6.12
CA VAL A 148 12.87 1.25 -6.82
C VAL A 148 12.94 2.59 -7.55
N LEU A 149 11.91 2.99 -8.30
CA LEU A 149 11.83 4.31 -8.96
C LEU A 149 11.92 5.46 -7.98
N SER A 150 11.26 5.36 -6.82
CA SER A 150 11.35 6.38 -5.77
C SER A 150 12.78 6.53 -5.28
N SER A 151 13.50 5.41 -5.12
CA SER A 151 14.90 5.42 -4.68
C SER A 151 15.88 5.96 -5.72
N MET A 152 15.59 5.80 -7.01
CA MET A 152 16.44 6.28 -8.10
C MET A 152 16.29 7.78 -8.38
N TRP A 153 15.07 8.32 -8.26
CA TRP A 153 14.77 9.68 -8.70
C TRP A 153 14.63 10.70 -7.57
N TYR A 154 14.45 10.25 -6.31
CA TYR A 154 14.16 11.14 -5.17
C TYR A 154 15.12 10.92 -4.00
N LYS A 155 15.41 12.02 -3.29
CA LYS A 155 16.23 11.97 -2.07
C LYS A 155 15.50 11.21 -0.96
N ARG A 156 16.26 10.62 -0.03
CA ARG A 156 15.73 9.82 1.09
C ARG A 156 14.64 10.53 1.91
N GLU A 157 14.79 11.83 2.10
CA GLU A 157 13.82 12.67 2.81
C GLU A 157 12.52 12.90 2.03
N GLU A 158 12.59 12.85 0.69
CA GLU A 158 11.47 13.11 -0.21
C GLU A 158 10.66 11.82 -0.48
N GLN A 159 11.32 10.66 -0.44
CA GLN A 159 10.72 9.35 -0.69
C GLN A 159 9.48 9.10 0.18
N ALA A 160 9.48 9.48 1.45
CA ALA A 160 8.31 9.30 2.33
C ALA A 160 7.08 10.09 1.84
N GLY A 161 7.29 11.28 1.28
CA GLY A 161 6.23 12.08 0.68
C GLY A 161 5.68 11.47 -0.61
N ILE A 162 6.58 11.01 -1.50
CA ILE A 162 6.20 10.24 -2.70
C ILE A 162 5.39 9.01 -2.31
N VAL A 163 5.82 8.34 -1.24
CA VAL A 163 5.13 7.17 -0.70
C VAL A 163 3.77 7.51 -0.07
N THR A 164 3.49 8.77 0.23
CA THR A 164 2.15 9.17 0.67
C THR A 164 1.25 9.47 -0.52
N TYR A 165 1.78 10.14 -1.56
CA TYR A 165 1.00 10.59 -2.72
C TYR A 165 0.39 9.45 -3.55
N TRP A 166 1.15 8.41 -3.87
CA TRP A 166 0.59 7.22 -4.53
C TRP A 166 -0.46 6.48 -3.65
N TYR A 167 -0.24 6.29 -2.34
CA TYR A 167 -1.21 5.64 -1.45
C TYR A 167 -2.54 6.41 -1.35
N MET A 168 -2.51 7.74 -1.43
CA MET A 168 -3.73 8.58 -1.48
C MET A 168 -4.62 8.26 -2.67
N MET A 169 -4.11 7.65 -3.74
CA MET A 169 -4.92 7.26 -4.89
C MET A 169 -5.93 6.16 -4.57
N ASN A 170 -5.76 5.41 -3.47
CA ASN A 170 -6.83 4.53 -2.98
C ASN A 170 -8.10 5.32 -2.62
N GLY A 171 -7.96 6.54 -2.08
CA GLY A 171 -9.10 7.43 -1.84
C GLY A 171 -9.66 8.00 -3.14
N ALA A 172 -8.78 8.45 -4.05
CA ALA A 172 -9.19 8.97 -5.36
C ALA A 172 -9.94 7.92 -6.19
N GLN A 173 -9.51 6.66 -6.09
CA GLN A 173 -10.13 5.50 -6.72
C GLN A 173 -11.59 5.31 -6.28
N GLN A 174 -11.90 5.52 -5.00
CA GLN A 174 -13.29 5.44 -4.53
C GLN A 174 -14.16 6.57 -5.08
N ILE A 175 -13.59 7.78 -5.24
CA ILE A 175 -14.28 8.94 -5.84
C ILE A 175 -14.58 8.68 -7.31
N VAL A 176 -13.55 8.44 -8.12
CA VAL A 176 -13.73 8.27 -9.57
C VAL A 176 -14.43 6.95 -9.87
N GLY A 177 -14.05 5.87 -9.17
CA GLY A 177 -14.64 4.55 -9.33
C GLY A 177 -16.12 4.52 -8.95
N GLY A 178 -16.53 5.19 -7.87
CA GLY A 178 -17.93 5.33 -7.48
C GLY A 178 -18.75 6.11 -8.52
N LEU A 179 -18.20 7.21 -9.05
CA LEU A 179 -18.84 8.00 -10.10
C LEU A 179 -19.01 7.21 -11.40
N LEU A 180 -17.94 6.56 -11.88
CA LEU A 180 -17.98 5.75 -13.08
C LEU A 180 -18.94 4.56 -12.90
N ALA A 181 -18.90 3.89 -11.74
CA ALA A 181 -19.80 2.81 -11.41
C ALA A 181 -21.28 3.25 -11.39
N TYR A 182 -21.57 4.47 -10.93
CA TYR A 182 -22.90 5.07 -11.03
C TYR A 182 -23.34 5.21 -12.50
N CYS A 183 -22.47 5.77 -13.35
CA CYS A 183 -22.75 5.93 -14.78
C CYS A 183 -22.99 4.59 -15.48
N PHE A 184 -22.14 3.59 -15.24
CA PHE A 184 -22.31 2.24 -15.82
C PHE A 184 -23.56 1.53 -15.29
N SER A 185 -23.98 1.78 -14.05
CA SER A 185 -25.23 1.23 -13.50
C SER A 185 -26.50 1.77 -14.19
N LEU A 186 -26.41 2.86 -14.95
CA LEU A 186 -27.53 3.39 -15.74
C LEU A 186 -27.76 2.59 -17.04
N ILE A 187 -26.79 1.75 -17.45
CA ILE A 187 -26.92 0.87 -18.61
C ILE A 187 -27.87 -0.27 -18.23
N LYS A 188 -29.15 -0.14 -18.62
CA LYS A 188 -30.21 -1.14 -18.34
C LYS A 188 -30.53 -2.03 -19.54
N HIS A 189 -30.27 -1.55 -20.75
CA HIS A 189 -30.63 -2.23 -21.99
C HIS A 189 -29.39 -2.30 -22.89
N GLY A 190 -29.06 -3.51 -23.34
CA GLY A 190 -27.92 -3.76 -24.22
C GLY A 190 -27.46 -5.22 -24.19
N PRO A 191 -26.60 -5.62 -25.14
CA PRO A 191 -26.02 -6.97 -25.15
C PRO A 191 -25.03 -7.20 -24.00
N LEU A 192 -24.48 -6.12 -23.42
CA LEU A 192 -23.53 -6.16 -22.31
C LEU A 192 -24.23 -5.76 -21.00
N LYS A 193 -23.98 -6.53 -19.94
CA LYS A 193 -24.43 -6.18 -18.59
C LYS A 193 -23.58 -5.04 -18.03
N SER A 194 -24.14 -4.25 -17.11
CA SER A 194 -23.48 -3.08 -16.51
C SER A 194 -22.10 -3.42 -15.91
N TRP A 195 -21.99 -4.60 -15.26
CA TRP A 195 -20.74 -5.06 -14.68
C TRP A 195 -19.72 -5.56 -15.72
N GLN A 196 -20.16 -6.05 -16.88
CA GLN A 196 -19.25 -6.43 -17.97
C GLN A 196 -18.68 -5.17 -18.64
N ALA A 197 -19.53 -4.16 -18.85
CA ALA A 197 -19.14 -2.89 -19.46
C ALA A 197 -18.06 -2.16 -18.65
N ILE A 198 -18.15 -2.15 -17.32
CA ILE A 198 -17.15 -1.49 -16.46
C ILE A 198 -15.78 -2.22 -16.50
N PHE A 199 -15.74 -3.57 -16.51
CA PHE A 199 -14.48 -4.32 -16.64
C PHE A 199 -13.81 -4.08 -18.00
N ILE A 200 -14.59 -4.06 -19.08
CA ILE A 200 -14.07 -3.78 -20.43
C ILE A 200 -13.54 -2.35 -20.50
N ALA A 201 -14.32 -1.36 -20.03
CA ALA A 201 -13.92 0.04 -20.09
C ALA A 201 -12.64 0.31 -19.30
N TYR A 202 -12.54 -0.20 -18.07
CA TYR A 202 -11.34 -0.03 -17.24
C TYR A 202 -10.15 -0.76 -17.86
N GLY A 203 -10.34 -1.99 -18.34
CA GLY A 203 -9.30 -2.73 -19.05
C GLY A 203 -8.79 -1.99 -20.28
N CYS A 204 -9.67 -1.39 -21.10
CA CYS A 204 -9.24 -0.61 -22.27
C CYS A 204 -8.46 0.65 -21.87
N ILE A 205 -8.92 1.40 -20.86
CA ILE A 205 -8.24 2.63 -20.40
C ILE A 205 -6.86 2.28 -19.84
N SER A 206 -6.78 1.27 -18.97
CA SER A 206 -5.52 0.80 -18.39
C SER A 206 -4.58 0.24 -19.46
N PHE A 207 -5.10 -0.40 -20.51
CA PHE A 207 -4.28 -0.90 -21.63
C PHE A 207 -3.65 0.24 -22.44
N VAL A 208 -4.43 1.25 -22.80
CA VAL A 208 -3.92 2.45 -23.49
C VAL A 208 -2.88 3.15 -22.62
N TRP A 209 -3.10 3.21 -21.31
CA TRP A 209 -2.12 3.75 -20.37
C TRP A 209 -0.84 2.92 -20.30
N GLY A 210 -0.93 1.59 -20.31
CA GLY A 210 0.22 0.69 -20.38
C GLY A 210 1.06 0.90 -21.64
N LEU A 211 0.42 1.08 -22.80
CA LEU A 211 1.10 1.45 -24.03
C LEU A 211 1.80 2.81 -23.90
N PHE A 212 1.14 3.80 -23.30
CA PHE A 212 1.75 5.11 -23.04
C PHE A 212 3.00 4.98 -22.16
N ILE A 213 2.98 4.16 -21.10
CA ILE A 213 4.15 3.88 -20.26
C ILE A 213 5.28 3.28 -21.10
N LEU A 214 4.98 2.29 -21.95
CA LEU A 214 5.99 1.62 -22.78
C LEU A 214 6.75 2.58 -23.71
N PHE A 215 6.09 3.63 -24.22
CA PHE A 215 6.70 4.58 -25.14
C PHE A 215 7.27 5.84 -24.46
N TYR A 216 6.62 6.33 -23.41
CA TYR A 216 6.90 7.66 -22.85
C TYR A 216 7.72 7.61 -21.56
N MET A 217 7.69 6.51 -20.80
CA MET A 217 8.42 6.43 -19.55
C MET A 217 9.90 6.17 -19.82
N PRO A 218 10.82 7.06 -19.36
CA PRO A 218 12.24 6.87 -19.58
C PRO A 218 12.74 5.64 -18.79
N ASP A 219 13.43 4.73 -19.49
CA ASP A 219 14.12 3.58 -18.93
C ASP A 219 15.34 4.02 -18.11
N SER A 220 15.14 4.57 -16.91
CA SER A 220 16.22 5.04 -16.00
C SER A 220 17.07 6.19 -16.58
N PRO A 221 17.68 7.06 -15.76
CA PRO A 221 18.68 8.00 -16.25
C PRO A 221 20.07 7.36 -16.46
N MET A 222 20.29 6.12 -15.98
CA MET A 222 21.51 5.36 -16.19
C MET A 222 21.17 3.88 -16.35
N ARG A 223 21.55 3.31 -17.50
CA ARG A 223 21.15 1.99 -17.97
C ARG A 223 21.82 0.91 -17.10
N ALA A 224 21.03 0.10 -16.40
CA ALA A 224 21.57 -0.98 -15.57
C ALA A 224 22.25 -2.07 -16.42
N LYS A 225 23.57 -2.21 -16.27
CA LYS A 225 24.36 -3.36 -16.74
C LYS A 225 24.68 -4.29 -15.57
N CYS A 226 24.57 -5.58 -15.87
CA CYS A 226 24.60 -6.72 -14.97
C CYS A 226 25.78 -6.71 -13.98
N PHE A 227 25.46 -6.92 -12.71
CA PHE A 227 26.42 -7.19 -11.63
C PHE A 227 27.38 -8.35 -11.98
N SER A 228 28.68 -8.13 -11.74
CA SER A 228 29.74 -9.15 -11.75
C SER A 228 29.44 -10.28 -10.75
N GLU A 229 29.76 -11.53 -11.11
CA GLU A 229 29.51 -12.71 -10.25
C GLU A 229 30.27 -12.68 -8.90
N ASN A 230 31.38 -11.92 -8.81
CA ASN A 230 32.12 -11.75 -7.56
C ASN A 230 31.43 -10.80 -6.57
N ASP A 231 30.71 -9.77 -7.05
CA ASP A 231 29.99 -8.82 -6.19
C ASP A 231 28.72 -9.45 -5.60
N LYS A 232 28.07 -10.38 -6.32
CA LYS A 232 26.91 -11.14 -5.82
C LYS A 232 27.27 -12.10 -4.69
N LYS A 233 28.47 -12.69 -4.69
CA LYS A 233 28.95 -13.52 -3.58
C LYS A 233 29.25 -12.69 -2.33
N LEU A 234 29.93 -11.54 -2.49
CA LEU A 234 30.22 -10.60 -1.40
C LEU A 234 28.96 -9.96 -0.78
N MET A 235 27.91 -9.73 -1.56
CA MET A 235 26.62 -9.24 -1.05
C MET A 235 25.85 -10.30 -0.25
N VAL A 236 26.01 -11.59 -0.55
CA VAL A 236 25.40 -12.70 0.22
C VAL A 236 26.21 -12.96 1.50
N GLU A 237 27.52 -12.75 1.48
CA GLU A 237 28.40 -12.87 2.66
C GLU A 237 28.22 -11.71 3.67
N ARG A 238 27.74 -10.53 3.22
CA ARG A 238 27.39 -9.38 4.07
C ARG A 238 25.99 -9.46 4.72
N VAL A 239 25.19 -10.46 4.34
CA VAL A 239 23.80 -10.66 4.81
C VAL A 239 23.72 -11.71 5.93
N ARG A 240 24.83 -12.34 6.31
CA ARG A 240 24.83 -13.34 7.37
C ARG A 240 25.06 -12.70 8.74
N SER A 241 24.21 -13.13 9.67
CA SER A 241 24.03 -12.67 11.06
C SER A 241 23.50 -11.24 11.21
N ASN A 242 22.17 -11.12 11.32
CA ASN A 242 21.58 -10.02 12.07
C ASN A 242 20.36 -10.50 12.86
N GLN A 243 20.34 -10.16 14.15
CA GLN A 243 19.39 -10.67 15.13
C GLN A 243 17.98 -10.14 14.86
N THR A 244 16.98 -11.00 14.96
CA THR A 244 15.56 -10.64 14.82
C THR A 244 15.15 -9.79 16.01
N ASP A 245 14.88 -8.51 15.79
CA ASP A 245 14.50 -7.61 16.88
C ASP A 245 12.99 -7.65 17.17
N PRO A 246 12.57 -7.49 18.44
CA PRO A 246 11.16 -7.45 18.85
C PRO A 246 10.32 -6.42 18.04
N GLN A 247 10.96 -5.36 17.56
CA GLN A 247 10.34 -4.32 16.73
C GLN A 247 9.82 -4.85 15.39
N MET A 248 10.53 -5.81 14.77
CA MET A 248 10.11 -6.43 13.50
C MET A 248 8.76 -7.13 13.66
N TYR A 249 8.60 -7.92 14.74
CA TYR A 249 7.34 -8.59 15.04
C TYR A 249 6.22 -7.57 15.30
N CYS A 250 6.52 -6.44 15.95
CA CYS A 250 5.55 -5.36 16.14
C CYS A 250 5.09 -4.77 14.80
N TYR A 251 6.00 -4.49 13.87
CA TYR A 251 5.65 -3.97 12.55
C TYR A 251 4.82 -4.97 11.73
N CYS A 252 5.19 -6.26 11.75
CA CYS A 252 4.43 -7.34 11.13
C CYS A 252 3.01 -7.44 11.70
N LEU A 253 2.86 -7.38 13.04
CA LEU A 253 1.55 -7.41 13.69
C LEU A 253 0.72 -6.17 13.34
N ILE A 254 1.33 -4.98 13.29
CA ILE A 254 0.65 -3.77 12.82
C ILE A 254 0.16 -3.94 11.39
N ALA A 255 0.97 -4.51 10.49
CA ALA A 255 0.58 -4.79 9.11
C ALA A 255 -0.60 -5.77 9.03
N ILE A 256 -0.59 -6.88 9.78
CA ILE A 256 -1.71 -7.84 9.78
C ILE A 256 -2.98 -7.20 10.35
N CYS A 257 -2.90 -6.55 11.50
CA CYS A 257 -4.07 -5.98 12.19
C CYS A 257 -4.73 -4.82 11.45
N THR A 258 -4.02 -4.16 10.53
CA THR A 258 -4.59 -3.11 9.68
C THR A 258 -5.04 -3.66 8.33
N THR A 259 -4.30 -4.58 7.71
CA THR A 259 -4.65 -5.09 6.38
C THR A 259 -5.81 -6.06 6.37
N LEU A 260 -5.98 -6.86 7.43
CA LEU A 260 -7.11 -7.77 7.58
C LEU A 260 -8.45 -7.01 7.57
N PRO A 261 -8.67 -5.96 8.41
CA PRO A 261 -9.88 -5.17 8.29
C PRO A 261 -10.00 -4.41 6.95
N THR A 262 -8.87 -3.96 6.40
CA THR A 262 -8.85 -3.18 5.15
C THR A 262 -9.44 -3.95 3.97
N SER A 263 -8.95 -5.15 3.71
CA SER A 263 -9.37 -5.91 2.54
C SER A 263 -10.82 -6.39 2.67
N GLY A 264 -11.24 -6.79 3.87
CA GLY A 264 -12.62 -7.19 4.14
C GLY A 264 -13.60 -6.01 3.96
N LEU A 265 -13.35 -4.88 4.64
CA LEU A 265 -14.20 -3.69 4.52
C LEU A 265 -14.25 -3.18 3.08
N GLY A 266 -13.11 -3.14 2.37
CA GLY A 266 -13.06 -2.69 0.98
C GLY A 266 -13.82 -3.60 0.01
N ALA A 267 -13.65 -4.92 0.10
CA ALA A 267 -14.32 -5.88 -0.78
C ALA A 267 -15.83 -5.95 -0.55
N PHE A 268 -16.29 -5.70 0.68
CA PHE A 268 -17.71 -5.76 1.05
C PHE A 268 -18.39 -4.40 1.18
N ALA A 269 -17.68 -3.29 0.91
CA ALA A 269 -18.17 -1.93 1.11
C ALA A 269 -19.56 -1.68 0.51
N ASN A 270 -19.72 -1.93 -0.78
CA ASN A 270 -20.98 -1.71 -1.48
C ASN A 270 -22.08 -2.67 -1.01
N ILE A 271 -21.73 -3.91 -0.66
CA ILE A 271 -22.68 -4.91 -0.15
C ILE A 271 -23.25 -4.43 1.20
N ILE A 272 -22.38 -3.96 2.09
CA ILE A 272 -22.76 -3.45 3.42
C ILE A 272 -23.62 -2.20 3.29
N ILE A 273 -23.21 -1.23 2.47
CA ILE A 273 -23.94 0.03 2.29
C ILE A 273 -25.31 -0.23 1.65
N THR A 274 -25.41 -1.09 0.62
CA THR A 274 -26.71 -1.51 0.07
C THR A 274 -27.56 -2.26 1.12
N GLY A 275 -26.91 -3.03 2.01
CA GLY A 275 -27.54 -3.67 3.16
C GLY A 275 -28.23 -2.71 4.14
N PHE A 276 -27.84 -1.43 4.17
CA PHE A 276 -28.55 -0.38 4.91
C PHE A 276 -29.81 0.15 4.20
N HIS A 277 -30.29 -0.51 3.15
CA HIS A 277 -31.42 -0.12 2.30
C HIS A 277 -31.18 1.14 1.45
N PHE A 278 -29.93 1.44 1.08
CA PHE A 278 -29.65 2.39 -0.02
C PHE A 278 -29.88 1.72 -1.37
N THR A 279 -30.34 2.48 -2.36
CA THR A 279 -30.45 1.96 -3.73
C THR A 279 -29.06 1.74 -4.34
N VAL A 280 -28.93 0.87 -5.35
CA VAL A 280 -27.64 0.63 -6.03
C VAL A 280 -27.00 1.95 -6.48
N LEU A 281 -27.78 2.83 -7.11
CA LEU A 281 -27.32 4.15 -7.55
C LEU A 281 -26.86 5.03 -6.38
N GLN A 282 -27.60 5.07 -5.27
CA GLN A 282 -27.18 5.80 -4.07
C GLN A 282 -25.88 5.22 -3.50
N THR A 283 -25.76 3.90 -3.40
CA THR A 283 -24.56 3.23 -2.89
C THR A 283 -23.31 3.60 -3.70
N GLN A 284 -23.39 3.61 -5.03
CA GLN A 284 -22.25 4.02 -5.88
C GLN A 284 -21.84 5.48 -5.64
N LEU A 285 -22.80 6.39 -5.49
CA LEU A 285 -22.49 7.80 -5.19
C LEU A 285 -21.89 7.98 -3.79
N LEU A 286 -22.36 7.20 -2.81
CA LEU A 286 -21.86 7.23 -1.44
C LEU A 286 -20.39 6.74 -1.35
N ALA A 287 -19.96 5.86 -2.25
CA ALA A 287 -18.55 5.49 -2.36
C ALA A 287 -17.63 6.70 -2.62
N MET A 288 -18.13 7.76 -3.28
CA MET A 288 -17.35 8.98 -3.46
C MET A 288 -17.09 9.70 -2.14
N VAL A 289 -18.11 9.77 -1.27
CA VAL A 289 -17.99 10.37 0.06
C VAL A 289 -16.99 9.58 0.90
N LEU A 290 -17.00 8.25 0.77
CA LEU A 290 -16.02 7.39 1.42
C LEU A 290 -14.59 7.71 0.97
N GLY A 291 -14.35 7.88 -0.33
CA GLY A 291 -13.03 8.25 -0.85
C GLY A 291 -12.54 9.60 -0.31
N PHE A 292 -13.42 10.60 -0.26
CA PHE A 292 -13.10 11.90 0.33
C PHE A 292 -12.75 11.80 1.82
N TYR A 293 -13.51 11.00 2.57
CA TYR A 293 -13.23 10.74 3.97
C TYR A 293 -11.85 10.11 4.20
N ILE A 294 -11.49 9.09 3.40
CA ILE A 294 -10.16 8.45 3.47
C ILE A 294 -9.05 9.48 3.25
N ILE A 295 -9.19 10.37 2.26
CA ILE A 295 -8.20 11.42 1.99
C ILE A 295 -8.06 12.36 3.20
N ILE A 296 -9.17 12.79 3.80
CA ILE A 296 -9.15 13.64 5.01
C ILE A 296 -8.42 12.94 6.16
N VAL A 297 -8.73 11.67 6.42
CA VAL A 297 -8.08 10.88 7.48
C VAL A 297 -6.57 10.80 7.25
N LEU A 298 -6.14 10.46 6.04
CA LEU A 298 -4.72 10.35 5.72
C LEU A 298 -4.00 11.71 5.84
N MET A 299 -4.58 12.78 5.29
CA MET A 299 -3.98 14.12 5.37
C MET A 299 -3.93 14.66 6.80
N SER A 300 -5.01 14.50 7.57
CA SER A 300 -5.07 14.95 8.97
C SER A 300 -4.08 14.18 9.84
N SER A 301 -3.94 12.87 9.66
CA SER A 301 -2.95 12.08 10.39
C SER A 301 -1.51 12.54 10.11
N HIS A 302 -1.16 12.77 8.83
CA HIS A 302 0.15 13.30 8.45
C HIS A 302 0.40 14.70 9.03
N PHE A 303 -0.60 15.59 8.98
CA PHE A 303 -0.50 16.93 9.57
C PHE A 303 -0.27 16.89 11.08
N LEU A 304 -0.99 16.01 11.80
CA LEU A 304 -0.84 15.85 13.25
C LEU A 304 0.55 15.29 13.60
N VAL A 305 1.06 14.30 12.86
CA VAL A 305 2.42 13.80 13.07
C VAL A 305 3.46 14.89 12.81
N LYS A 306 3.29 15.70 11.76
CA LYS A 306 4.20 16.82 11.50
C LYS A 306 4.18 17.88 12.60
N ARG A 307 3.00 18.17 13.17
CA ARG A 307 2.82 19.19 14.21
C ARG A 307 3.34 18.75 15.58
N TYR A 308 3.08 17.50 15.96
CA TYR A 308 3.37 17.00 17.31
C TYR A 308 4.60 16.10 17.38
N ASN A 309 5.11 15.63 16.25
CA ASN A 309 6.22 14.66 16.16
C ASN A 309 5.99 13.40 17.02
N GLN A 310 4.72 12.97 17.13
CA GLN A 310 4.29 11.78 17.89
C GLN A 310 3.57 10.81 16.96
N SER A 311 4.31 9.89 16.34
CA SER A 311 3.74 9.02 15.31
C SER A 311 2.80 7.98 15.92
N ILE A 312 3.20 7.30 17.00
CA ILE A 312 2.42 6.19 17.58
C ILE A 312 1.17 6.70 18.30
N LEU A 313 1.21 7.88 18.94
CA LEU A 313 0.01 8.46 19.55
C LEU A 313 -1.03 8.85 18.52
N VAL A 314 -0.61 9.39 17.38
CA VAL A 314 -1.54 9.71 16.30
C VAL A 314 -2.18 8.42 15.76
N MET A 315 -1.41 7.35 15.58
CA MET A 315 -1.95 6.03 15.22
C MET A 315 -3.01 5.55 16.23
N GLY A 316 -2.72 5.67 17.53
CA GLY A 316 -3.66 5.36 18.61
C GLY A 316 -4.93 6.21 18.58
N ALA A 317 -4.82 7.51 18.32
CA ALA A 317 -5.94 8.42 18.26
C ALA A 317 -6.92 8.07 17.13
N PHE A 318 -6.41 7.73 15.94
CA PHE A 318 -7.23 7.34 14.80
C PHE A 318 -7.83 5.94 14.90
N LEU A 319 -7.45 5.13 15.90
CA LEU A 319 -8.15 3.89 16.22
C LEU A 319 -9.46 4.14 16.96
N LEU A 320 -9.59 5.21 17.73
CA LEU A 320 -10.80 5.50 18.51
C LEU A 320 -12.05 5.63 17.64
N PRO A 321 -12.05 6.41 16.53
CA PRO A 321 -13.19 6.44 15.62
C PRO A 321 -13.49 5.07 15.00
N SER A 322 -12.46 4.25 14.72
CA SER A 322 -12.64 2.90 14.18
C SER A 322 -13.35 1.97 15.17
N PHE A 323 -13.02 2.05 16.46
CA PHE A 323 -13.76 1.35 17.52
C PHE A 323 -15.21 1.81 17.57
N VAL A 324 -15.44 3.12 17.65
CA VAL A 324 -16.79 3.70 17.76
C VAL A 324 -17.65 3.30 16.56
N GLY A 325 -17.15 3.46 15.34
CA GLY A 325 -17.86 3.09 14.12
C GLY A 325 -18.23 1.60 14.10
N THR A 326 -17.31 0.73 14.51
CA THR A 326 -17.53 -0.71 14.50
C THR A 326 -18.54 -1.13 15.57
N ILE A 327 -18.46 -0.58 16.78
CA ILE A 327 -19.43 -0.84 17.86
C ILE A 327 -20.83 -0.39 17.45
N ILE A 328 -20.97 0.78 16.82
CA ILE A 328 -22.27 1.28 16.35
C ILE A 328 -22.85 0.34 15.28
N LEU A 329 -22.05 -0.12 14.32
CA LEU A 329 -22.51 -1.08 13.29
C LEU A 329 -23.03 -2.40 13.88
N MET A 330 -22.39 -2.87 14.95
CA MET A 330 -22.77 -4.12 15.62
C MET A 330 -24.01 -3.97 16.51
N THR A 331 -24.20 -2.80 17.12
CA THR A 331 -25.25 -2.58 18.13
C THR A 331 -26.52 -2.00 17.54
N VAL A 332 -26.42 -0.98 16.68
CA VAL A 332 -27.57 -0.24 16.15
C VAL A 332 -28.27 -1.02 15.04
N ARG A 333 -29.60 -1.13 15.15
CA ARG A 333 -30.46 -1.70 14.10
C ARG A 333 -30.96 -0.58 13.18
N ASN A 334 -31.10 -0.90 11.91
CA ASN A 334 -31.63 0.04 10.93
C ASN A 334 -33.17 0.05 11.00
N THR A 335 -33.75 1.10 11.57
CA THR A 335 -35.21 1.26 11.69
C THR A 335 -35.73 2.48 10.92
N ASN A 336 -35.00 3.59 11.00
CA ASN A 336 -35.39 4.89 10.45
C ASN A 336 -34.31 5.49 9.53
N PHE A 337 -34.65 6.56 8.80
CA PHE A 337 -33.69 7.29 7.96
C PHE A 337 -32.48 7.80 8.76
N SER A 338 -32.68 8.30 9.99
CA SER A 338 -31.59 8.76 10.85
C SER A 338 -30.64 7.63 11.25
N THR A 339 -31.16 6.43 11.56
CA THR A 339 -30.31 5.27 11.87
C THR A 339 -29.55 4.78 10.64
N LYS A 340 -30.17 4.87 9.45
CA LYS A 340 -29.54 4.54 8.16
C LYS A 340 -28.33 5.44 7.88
N VAL A 341 -28.49 6.76 8.06
CA VAL A 341 -27.38 7.72 7.90
C VAL A 341 -26.32 7.53 9.00
N GLY A 342 -26.74 7.27 10.23
CA GLY A 342 -25.83 6.96 11.33
C GLY A 342 -24.96 5.73 11.06
N LEU A 343 -25.53 4.65 10.54
CA LEU A 343 -24.79 3.43 10.17
C LEU A 343 -23.80 3.68 9.02
N LEU A 344 -24.16 4.53 8.06
CA LEU A 344 -23.27 4.94 6.98
C LEU A 344 -22.06 5.73 7.50
N ILE A 345 -22.28 6.72 8.37
CA ILE A 345 -21.20 7.50 8.99
C ILE A 345 -20.32 6.58 9.84
N SER A 346 -20.92 5.66 10.60
CA SER A 346 -20.19 4.66 11.37
C SER A 346 -19.32 3.77 10.50
N TYR A 347 -19.82 3.37 9.32
CA TYR A 347 -19.02 2.64 8.33
C TYR A 347 -17.81 3.46 7.87
N TYR A 348 -17.96 4.76 7.59
CA TYR A 348 -16.81 5.61 7.26
C TYR A 348 -15.82 5.70 8.41
N LEU A 349 -16.30 5.94 9.63
CA LEU A 349 -15.46 5.98 10.83
C LEU A 349 -14.63 4.71 11.02
N THR A 350 -15.15 3.54 10.64
CA THR A 350 -14.40 2.28 10.72
C THR A 350 -13.08 2.33 9.96
N LEU A 351 -12.96 3.10 8.87
CA LEU A 351 -11.76 3.15 8.03
C LEU A 351 -10.68 4.12 8.53
N SER A 352 -10.89 4.78 9.68
CA SER A 352 -9.91 5.72 10.27
C SER A 352 -8.54 5.09 10.56
N PHE A 353 -8.52 3.80 10.89
CA PHE A 353 -7.29 3.05 11.19
C PHE A 353 -6.32 2.98 9.99
N TRP A 354 -6.74 3.32 8.76
CA TRP A 354 -5.85 3.38 7.59
C TRP A 354 -4.65 4.31 7.80
N SER A 355 -4.84 5.38 8.59
CA SER A 355 -3.73 6.25 9.02
C SER A 355 -2.62 5.46 9.73
N ALA A 356 -2.97 4.45 10.54
CA ALA A 356 -1.99 3.61 11.21
C ALA A 356 -1.16 2.80 10.20
N GLN A 357 -1.76 2.28 9.14
CA GLN A 357 -1.00 1.55 8.13
C GLN A 357 0.06 2.45 7.45
N THR A 358 -0.32 3.66 7.03
CA THR A 358 0.60 4.60 6.38
C THR A 358 1.72 5.06 7.32
N LEU A 359 1.39 5.36 8.58
CA LEU A 359 2.37 5.78 9.58
C LEU A 359 3.32 4.64 9.98
N SER A 360 2.85 3.39 10.01
CA SER A 360 3.69 2.22 10.28
C SER A 360 4.82 2.05 9.26
N ILE A 361 4.51 2.20 7.96
CA ILE A 361 5.53 2.14 6.89
C ILE A 361 6.59 3.24 7.09
N THR A 362 6.17 4.42 7.53
CA THR A 362 7.08 5.53 7.82
C THR A 362 7.97 5.22 9.03
N LEU A 363 7.42 4.60 10.09
CA LEU A 363 8.18 4.19 11.28
C LEU A 363 9.25 3.16 10.96
N ILE A 364 8.97 2.16 10.10
CA ILE A 364 9.97 1.17 9.66
C ILE A 364 11.19 1.87 9.04
N SER A 365 10.97 2.87 8.17
CA SER A 365 12.08 3.59 7.52
C SER A 365 12.89 4.46 8.48
N ARG A 366 12.26 4.97 9.55
CA ARG A 366 12.89 5.86 10.55
C ARG A 366 13.56 5.12 11.70
N ASN A 367 13.06 3.95 12.09
CA ASN A 367 13.51 3.21 13.27
C ASN A 367 14.37 1.99 12.96
N VAL A 368 14.48 1.58 11.69
CA VAL A 368 15.34 0.46 11.28
C VAL A 368 16.55 1.00 10.53
N ALA A 369 17.72 0.84 11.13
CA ALA A 369 19.02 1.15 10.53
C ALA A 369 19.79 -0.13 10.18
N GLY A 370 20.78 -0.03 9.30
CA GLY A 370 21.47 -1.15 8.68
C GLY A 370 20.74 -1.67 7.44
N GLN A 371 21.42 -1.71 6.29
CA GLN A 371 20.79 -2.10 5.01
C GLN A 371 20.24 -3.53 5.02
N THR A 372 20.99 -4.48 5.57
CA THR A 372 20.58 -5.89 5.70
C THR A 372 19.34 -6.03 6.57
N LYS A 373 19.34 -5.41 7.76
CA LYS A 373 18.21 -5.46 8.70
C LYS A 373 16.96 -4.82 8.09
N LYS A 374 17.11 -3.64 7.47
CA LYS A 374 16.01 -2.94 6.82
C LYS A 374 15.34 -3.78 5.74
N THR A 375 16.13 -4.48 4.93
CA THR A 375 15.61 -5.35 3.87
C THR A 375 14.77 -6.51 4.44
N ILE A 376 15.25 -7.16 5.52
CA ILE A 376 14.54 -8.26 6.18
C ILE A 376 13.22 -7.77 6.80
N VAL A 377 13.24 -6.64 7.51
CA VAL A 377 12.04 -6.08 8.15
C VAL A 377 10.99 -5.69 7.12
N VAL A 378 11.40 -5.04 6.02
CA VAL A 378 10.50 -4.66 4.92
C VAL A 378 9.88 -5.90 4.26
N ALA A 379 10.66 -6.94 4.00
CA ALA A 379 10.16 -8.19 3.41
C ALA A 379 9.13 -8.88 4.32
N ALA A 380 9.42 -9.01 5.62
CA ALA A 380 8.48 -9.63 6.55
C ALA A 380 7.21 -8.80 6.77
N ASN A 381 7.33 -7.48 6.78
CA ASN A 381 6.18 -6.57 6.81
C ASN A 381 5.31 -6.75 5.55
N PHE A 382 5.91 -6.97 4.39
CA PHE A 382 5.16 -7.24 3.16
C PHE A 382 4.44 -8.59 3.20
N ILE A 383 5.12 -9.67 3.63
CA ILE A 383 4.48 -10.99 3.79
C ILE A 383 3.28 -10.88 4.74
N SER A 384 3.45 -10.15 5.84
CA SER A 384 2.40 -9.86 6.81
C SER A 384 1.25 -9.06 6.21
N TRP A 385 1.55 -8.07 5.37
CA TRP A 385 0.57 -7.29 4.62
C TRP A 385 -0.24 -8.17 3.64
N ALA A 386 0.42 -9.03 2.88
CA ALA A 386 -0.26 -9.92 1.93
C ALA A 386 -1.13 -10.95 2.65
N ALA A 387 -0.62 -11.54 3.74
CA ALA A 387 -1.37 -12.49 4.57
C ALA A 387 -2.63 -11.87 5.17
N GLY A 388 -2.53 -10.67 5.76
CA GLY A 388 -3.70 -9.97 6.29
C GLY A 388 -4.72 -9.65 5.21
N ASN A 389 -4.28 -9.15 4.05
CA ASN A 389 -5.19 -8.89 2.93
C ASN A 389 -5.88 -10.16 2.40
N ALA A 390 -5.20 -11.31 2.38
CA ALA A 390 -5.77 -12.58 1.96
C ALA A 390 -6.83 -13.10 2.95
N VAL A 391 -6.59 -12.93 4.26
CA VAL A 391 -7.49 -13.38 5.32
C VAL A 391 -8.73 -12.48 5.47
N GLY A 392 -8.60 -11.16 5.28
CA GLY A 392 -9.67 -10.19 5.56
C GLY A 392 -11.04 -10.50 4.94
N PRO A 393 -11.16 -10.77 3.62
CA PRO A 393 -12.43 -11.10 2.99
C PRO A 393 -13.04 -12.40 3.52
N GLN A 394 -12.21 -13.34 3.97
CA GLN A 394 -12.68 -14.65 4.48
C GLN A 394 -13.40 -14.54 5.82
N VAL A 395 -13.19 -13.44 6.57
CA VAL A 395 -13.90 -13.19 7.83
C VAL A 395 -15.36 -12.76 7.60
N PHE A 396 -15.68 -12.26 6.40
CA PHE A 396 -17.04 -11.91 6.00
C PHE A 396 -17.81 -13.16 5.57
N LEU A 397 -18.37 -13.88 6.55
CA LEU A 397 -19.10 -15.12 6.33
C LEU A 397 -20.50 -14.88 5.74
N GLU A 398 -20.89 -15.66 4.72
CA GLU A 398 -22.23 -15.58 4.14
C GLU A 398 -23.34 -15.87 5.17
N ARG A 399 -23.13 -16.84 6.08
CA ARG A 399 -24.08 -17.20 7.15
C ARG A 399 -24.40 -16.05 8.13
N ASP A 400 -23.59 -15.00 8.11
CA ASP A 400 -23.68 -13.85 9.01
C ASP A 400 -24.12 -12.57 8.25
N ALA A 401 -24.34 -12.68 6.93
CA ALA A 401 -24.97 -11.63 6.15
C ALA A 401 -26.41 -11.38 6.65
N PRO A 402 -26.92 -10.14 6.55
CA PRO A 402 -26.28 -8.93 6.00
C PRO A 402 -25.50 -8.10 7.03
N ARG A 403 -25.48 -8.51 8.31
CA ARG A 403 -24.94 -7.68 9.40
C ARG A 403 -23.45 -7.93 9.67
N TYR A 404 -22.94 -9.09 9.27
CA TYR A 404 -21.53 -9.48 9.37
C TYR A 404 -20.93 -9.25 10.77
N PHE A 405 -21.70 -9.63 11.81
CA PHE A 405 -21.32 -9.43 13.22
C PHE A 405 -19.96 -10.05 13.56
N ILE A 406 -19.66 -11.25 13.07
CA ILE A 406 -18.39 -11.95 13.26
C ILE A 406 -17.24 -11.15 12.63
N ALA A 407 -17.42 -10.62 11.43
CA ALA A 407 -16.39 -9.81 10.77
C ALA A 407 -16.06 -8.54 11.57
N PHE A 408 -17.09 -7.82 12.02
CA PHE A 408 -16.90 -6.62 12.85
C PHE A 408 -16.33 -6.95 14.24
N ALA A 409 -16.71 -8.09 14.84
CA ALA A 409 -16.10 -8.57 16.08
C ALA A 409 -14.61 -8.89 15.91
N THR A 410 -14.23 -9.55 14.80
CA THR A 410 -12.82 -9.77 14.46
C THR A 410 -12.08 -8.47 14.27
N HIS A 411 -12.67 -7.45 13.63
CA HIS A 411 -12.06 -6.12 13.50
C HIS A 411 -11.81 -5.47 14.86
N LEU A 412 -12.76 -5.55 15.81
CA LEU A 412 -12.54 -5.07 17.18
C LEU A 412 -11.37 -5.80 17.87
N GLY A 413 -11.25 -7.11 17.64
CA GLY A 413 -10.10 -7.89 18.10
C GLY A 413 -8.78 -7.39 17.50
N CYS A 414 -8.76 -7.13 16.18
CA CYS A 414 -7.60 -6.57 15.49
C CYS A 414 -7.24 -5.17 16.02
N TYR A 415 -8.22 -4.28 16.23
CA TYR A 415 -7.97 -2.94 16.76
C TYR A 415 -7.45 -2.97 18.21
N SER A 416 -7.97 -3.90 19.02
CA SER A 416 -7.51 -4.07 20.41
C SER A 416 -6.08 -4.59 20.45
N LEU A 417 -5.76 -5.61 19.64
CA LEU A 417 -4.40 -6.11 19.50
C LEU A 417 -3.46 -5.02 18.96
N LEU A 418 -3.89 -4.26 17.95
CA LEU A 418 -3.12 -3.15 17.40
C LEU A 418 -2.83 -2.09 18.47
N LEU A 419 -3.81 -1.69 19.28
CA LEU A 419 -3.59 -0.75 20.37
C LEU A 419 -2.57 -1.27 21.38
N LEU A 420 -2.64 -2.55 21.77
CA LEU A 420 -1.66 -3.17 22.66
C LEU A 420 -0.25 -3.17 22.05
N VAL A 421 -0.14 -3.52 20.78
CA VAL A 421 1.15 -3.49 20.05
C VAL A 421 1.71 -2.07 19.96
N LEU A 422 0.87 -1.06 19.73
CA LEU A 422 1.31 0.34 19.69
C LEU A 422 1.78 0.84 21.06
N VAL A 423 1.06 0.51 22.13
CA VAL A 423 1.48 0.84 23.51
C VAL A 423 2.81 0.17 23.85
N PHE A 424 2.94 -1.13 23.54
CA PHE A 424 4.18 -1.87 23.75
C PHE A 424 5.34 -1.30 22.93
N LEU A 425 5.13 -1.06 21.63
CA LEU A 425 6.15 -0.50 20.74
C LEU A 425 6.62 0.85 21.26
N ARG A 426 5.69 1.74 21.62
CA ARG A 426 6.03 3.05 22.19
C ARG A 426 6.84 2.92 23.48
N TRP A 427 6.38 2.09 24.41
CA TRP A 427 7.11 1.84 25.66
C TRP A 427 8.52 1.30 25.39
N HIS A 428 8.66 0.34 24.48
CA HIS A 428 9.94 -0.25 24.11
C HIS A 428 10.88 0.80 23.50
N LEU A 429 10.42 1.60 22.54
CA LEU A 429 11.24 2.64 21.90
C LEU A 429 11.64 3.74 22.89
N MET A 430 10.74 4.15 23.79
CA MET A 430 11.06 5.12 24.85
C MET A 430 12.08 4.56 25.84
N ARG A 431 11.94 3.28 26.23
CA ARG A 431 12.89 2.61 27.12
C ARG A 431 14.28 2.51 26.50
N GLU A 432 14.38 2.16 25.22
CA GLU A 432 15.67 2.10 24.53
C GLU A 432 16.31 3.48 24.40
N ASN A 433 15.54 4.53 24.08
CA ASN A 433 16.07 5.90 24.06
C ASN A 433 16.56 6.34 25.45
N ARG A 434 15.82 6.04 26.52
CA ARG A 434 16.23 6.35 27.89
C ARG A 434 17.51 5.60 28.29
N LYS A 435 17.62 4.32 27.94
CA LYS A 435 18.84 3.52 28.18
C LYS A 435 20.05 4.14 27.47
N ARG A 436 19.87 4.66 26.25
CA ARG A 436 20.92 5.38 25.52
C ARG A 436 21.25 6.73 26.14
N ASP A 437 20.26 7.47 26.66
CA ASP A 437 20.50 8.70 27.44
C ASP A 437 21.34 8.43 28.69
N GLU A 438 21.05 7.34 29.39
CA GLU A 438 21.80 6.90 30.57
C GLU A 438 23.25 6.50 30.20
N LEU A 439 23.46 5.82 29.07
CA LEU A 439 24.80 5.47 28.56
C LEU A 439 25.60 6.69 28.10
N ALA A 440 24.94 7.66 27.46
CA ALA A 440 25.57 8.92 27.06
C ALA A 440 25.96 9.77 28.28
N ALA A 441 25.07 9.84 29.28
CA ALA A 441 25.34 10.51 30.56
C ALA A 441 26.47 9.83 31.36
N ALA A 442 26.64 8.51 31.21
CA ALA A 442 27.74 7.75 31.81
C ALA A 442 29.11 7.94 31.10
N GLY A 443 29.19 8.77 30.06
CA GLY A 443 30.46 9.15 29.43
C GLY A 443 31.07 8.10 28.50
N VAL A 444 30.29 7.15 28.01
CA VAL A 444 30.75 6.17 27.01
C VAL A 444 31.08 6.92 25.70
N ARG A 445 32.39 7.04 25.36
CA ARG A 445 32.91 7.86 24.24
C ARG A 445 32.25 7.60 22.87
N GLN A 446 31.65 6.43 22.63
CA GLN A 446 30.88 6.12 21.41
C GLN A 446 29.52 6.85 21.31
N ALA A 447 29.04 7.48 22.38
CA ALA A 447 27.75 8.19 22.45
C ALA A 447 27.87 9.73 22.36
N ASN A 448 29.10 10.26 22.28
CA ASN A 448 29.41 11.68 22.08
C ASN A 448 30.19 11.82 20.76
N ASP A 449 29.58 11.43 19.65
CA ASP A 449 30.19 11.61 18.33
C ASP A 449 29.83 13.01 17.80
N ALA A 450 30.49 14.04 18.34
CA ALA A 450 30.36 15.43 17.90
C ALA A 450 30.82 15.63 16.44
N ASP A 451 31.58 14.66 15.91
CA ASP A 451 32.27 14.73 14.62
C ASP A 451 31.65 13.82 13.54
N MET A 452 30.49 13.17 13.80
CA MET A 452 29.82 12.27 12.84
C MET A 452 30.76 11.18 12.28
N VAL A 453 31.76 10.74 13.05
CA VAL A 453 32.85 9.86 12.58
C VAL A 453 32.32 8.51 12.10
N HIS A 454 31.24 8.02 12.72
CA HIS A 454 30.58 6.77 12.32
C HIS A 454 29.33 6.95 11.43
N ALA A 455 29.08 8.14 10.90
CA ALA A 455 27.89 8.41 10.07
C ALA A 455 27.87 7.62 8.74
N PHE A 456 29.03 7.13 8.29
CA PHE A 456 29.21 6.35 7.07
C PHE A 456 29.36 4.83 7.29
N ASP A 457 29.42 4.39 8.55
CA ASP A 457 29.46 2.96 8.88
C ASP A 457 28.04 2.38 8.81
N ASP A 458 27.84 1.23 8.16
CA ASP A 458 26.54 0.53 8.05
C ASP A 458 26.19 -0.18 9.37
N LEU A 459 26.16 0.58 10.46
CA LEU A 459 25.82 0.12 11.79
C LEU A 459 24.30 -0.04 11.93
N THR A 460 23.88 -1.11 12.58
CA THR A 460 22.48 -1.27 12.98
C THR A 460 22.10 -0.26 14.06
N ASP A 461 20.79 -0.05 14.25
CA ASP A 461 20.25 0.83 15.30
C ASP A 461 20.65 0.38 16.72
N ARG A 462 21.06 -0.87 16.92
CA ARG A 462 21.61 -1.35 18.20
C ARG A 462 23.09 -1.04 18.38
N GLU A 463 23.85 -1.12 17.30
CA GLU A 463 25.30 -0.85 17.31
C GLU A 463 25.58 0.65 17.35
N ASN A 464 24.73 1.45 16.72
CA ASN A 464 24.85 2.91 16.73
C ASN A 464 24.23 3.50 18.01
N VAL A 465 25.09 3.84 18.98
CA VAL A 465 24.69 4.42 20.28
C VAL A 465 24.08 5.83 20.12
N ASN A 466 24.39 6.53 19.03
CA ASN A 466 23.81 7.84 18.69
C ASN A 466 22.43 7.75 18.04
N PHE A 467 21.99 6.54 17.64
CA PHE A 467 20.71 6.36 16.97
C PHE A 467 19.53 6.58 17.93
N ARG A 468 18.61 7.46 17.53
CA ARG A 468 17.40 7.79 18.29
C ARG A 468 16.16 7.23 17.63
N TYR A 469 15.41 6.41 18.36
CA TYR A 469 14.14 5.90 17.90
C TYR A 469 13.07 7.00 17.93
N VAL A 470 12.22 7.00 16.92
CA VAL A 470 11.04 7.86 16.78
C VAL A 470 9.82 7.07 17.22
N TYR A 471 8.97 7.70 18.02
CA TYR A 471 7.76 7.09 18.59
C TYR A 471 6.52 7.96 18.41
#